data_AF-A0A497GFN6-F1
#
_entry.id   AF-A0A497GFN6-F1
#
_cell.length_a   1.000
_cell.length_b   1.000
_cell.length_c   1.000
_cell.angle_alpha   90.00
_cell.angle_beta   90.00
_cell.angle_gamma   90.00
#
_symmetry.space_group_name_H-M   'P 1'
#
loop_
_entity.id
_entity.type
_entity.pdbx_description
1 polymer ?
#
loop_
_entity_poly.entity_id
_entity_poly.type
_entity_poly.pdbx_seq_one_letter_code
_entity_poly.pdbx_strand_id
1 'polypeptide(L)'
;MEYEELYKKYGKSKVSKIYYLLPIFLGILGGIAGYLLVEDRDKKFAKRLIIIGIIMTFVGVIVVLFFPFLAYLYISQTFRERTSHIEFFDATCSEGNVTIYLMNFGTQTIPASEINCEQIKGNCESTCLPVDLEPNKLTSITIEGCESNQLHVWKIQGPSNSLEVSVFCY
;
A
#
# COMPACT_ATOMS: atom_id res chain seq x y z
N MET A 1 -42.05 -13.91 -57.57
CA MET A 1 -41.80 -12.54 -57.06
C MET A 1 -42.55 -12.25 -55.76
N GLU A 2 -43.78 -12.72 -55.57
CA GLU A 2 -44.56 -12.51 -54.33
C GLU A 2 -43.97 -13.17 -53.07
N TYR A 3 -43.24 -14.29 -53.23
CA TYR A 3 -42.60 -14.99 -52.11
C TYR A 3 -41.42 -14.22 -51.48
N GLU A 4 -40.62 -13.51 -52.27
CA GLU A 4 -39.50 -12.71 -51.76
C GLU A 4 -39.99 -11.49 -50.97
N GLU A 5 -41.07 -10.85 -51.42
CA GLU A 5 -41.67 -9.73 -50.72
C GLU A 5 -42.29 -10.16 -49.37
N LEU A 6 -42.91 -11.34 -49.32
CA LEU A 6 -43.42 -11.93 -48.08
C LEU A 6 -42.29 -12.28 -47.10
N TYR A 7 -41.18 -12.85 -47.56
CA TYR A 7 -40.03 -13.16 -46.70
C TYR A 7 -39.37 -11.88 -46.15
N LYS A 8 -39.28 -10.82 -46.96
CA LYS A 8 -38.74 -9.52 -46.55
C LYS A 8 -39.65 -8.78 -45.55
N LYS A 9 -40.96 -9.02 -45.63
CA LYS A 9 -41.99 -8.41 -44.75
C LYS A 9 -42.19 -9.16 -43.44
N TYR A 10 -42.10 -10.49 -43.43
CA TYR A 10 -42.32 -11.35 -42.26
C TYR A 10 -41.03 -11.94 -41.64
N GLY A 11 -39.88 -11.86 -42.31
CA GLY A 11 -38.60 -12.45 -41.87
C GLY A 11 -37.76 -11.58 -40.93
N LYS A 12 -38.23 -10.39 -40.53
CA LYS A 12 -37.55 -9.56 -39.52
C LYS A 12 -37.81 -10.10 -38.12
N SER A 13 -37.09 -11.16 -37.76
CA SER A 13 -37.06 -11.64 -36.38
C SER A 13 -36.49 -10.55 -35.46
N LYS A 14 -37.16 -10.34 -34.33
CA LYS A 14 -36.78 -9.32 -33.34
C LYS A 14 -35.38 -9.67 -32.82
N VAL A 15 -34.44 -8.74 -32.97
CA VAL A 15 -33.06 -8.95 -32.54
C VAL A 15 -33.02 -9.18 -31.01
N SER A 16 -32.35 -10.25 -30.60
CA SER A 16 -32.18 -10.58 -29.18
C SER A 16 -31.33 -9.54 -28.46
N LYS A 17 -31.67 -9.21 -27.21
CA LYS A 17 -30.89 -8.28 -26.38
C LYS A 17 -29.51 -8.83 -26.00
N ILE A 18 -29.26 -10.11 -26.24
CA ILE A 18 -27.97 -10.76 -25.93
C ILE A 18 -26.78 -10.08 -26.64
N TYR A 19 -27.00 -9.42 -27.78
CA TYR A 19 -25.94 -8.71 -28.49
C TYR A 19 -25.38 -7.50 -27.71
N TYR A 20 -26.07 -7.02 -26.66
CA TYR A 20 -25.51 -5.99 -25.77
C TYR A 20 -24.34 -6.49 -24.90
N LEU A 21 -24.18 -7.80 -24.73
CA LEU A 21 -23.04 -8.35 -23.96
C LEU A 21 -21.69 -8.08 -24.67
N LEU A 22 -21.69 -8.06 -26.01
CA LEU A 22 -20.48 -7.78 -26.80
C LEU A 22 -19.85 -6.42 -26.41
N PRO A 23 -20.55 -5.27 -26.54
CA PRO A 23 -19.97 -3.97 -26.18
C PRO A 23 -19.66 -3.82 -24.69
N ILE A 24 -20.29 -4.61 -23.80
CA ILE A 24 -20.01 -4.55 -22.36
C ILE A 24 -18.64 -5.19 -22.07
N PHE A 25 -18.34 -6.36 -22.65
CA PHE A 25 -17.08 -7.06 -22.36
C PHE A 25 -15.92 -6.61 -23.24
N LEU A 26 -16.19 -6.18 -24.47
CA LEU A 26 -15.16 -5.86 -25.47
C LEU A 26 -15.14 -4.36 -25.83
N GLY A 27 -15.90 -3.54 -25.12
CA GLY A 27 -15.98 -2.09 -25.34
C GLY A 27 -16.36 -1.74 -26.78
N ILE A 28 -15.60 -0.84 -27.39
CA ILE A 28 -15.84 -0.38 -28.76
C ILE A 28 -15.73 -1.50 -29.80
N LEU A 29 -14.82 -2.47 -29.62
CA LEU A 29 -14.67 -3.61 -30.51
C LEU A 29 -15.90 -4.51 -30.46
N GLY A 30 -16.47 -4.72 -29.27
CA GLY A 30 -17.74 -5.40 -29.08
C GLY A 30 -18.91 -4.66 -29.71
N GLY A 31 -18.92 -3.33 -29.64
CA GLY A 31 -19.91 -2.49 -30.31
C GLY A 31 -19.87 -2.63 -31.83
N ILE A 32 -18.67 -2.64 -32.42
CA ILE A 32 -18.46 -2.83 -33.87
C ILE A 32 -18.83 -4.26 -34.29
N ALA A 33 -18.37 -5.29 -33.58
CA ALA A 33 -18.72 -6.67 -33.86
C ALA A 33 -20.23 -6.91 -33.76
N GLY A 34 -20.88 -6.36 -32.73
CA GLY A 34 -22.32 -6.42 -32.55
C GLY A 34 -23.09 -5.70 -33.66
N TYR A 35 -22.57 -4.59 -34.17
CA TYR A 35 -23.13 -3.88 -35.32
C TYR A 35 -23.16 -4.77 -36.57
N LEU A 36 -22.01 -5.36 -36.93
CA LEU A 36 -21.89 -6.20 -38.13
C LEU A 36 -22.80 -7.44 -38.08
N LEU A 37 -23.01 -8.04 -36.90
CA LEU A 37 -23.87 -9.21 -36.73
C LEU A 37 -25.38 -8.92 -36.81
N VAL A 38 -25.76 -7.65 -36.70
CA VAL A 38 -27.17 -7.24 -36.52
C VAL A 38 -27.65 -6.27 -37.60
N GLU A 39 -26.74 -5.61 -38.32
CA GLU A 39 -27.07 -4.56 -39.30
C GLU A 39 -28.12 -5.01 -40.33
N ASP A 40 -28.01 -6.25 -40.82
CA ASP A 40 -28.93 -6.80 -41.83
C ASP A 40 -30.37 -6.96 -41.33
N ARG A 41 -30.55 -7.15 -40.01
CA ARG A 41 -31.87 -7.39 -39.39
C ARG A 41 -32.49 -6.11 -38.85
N ASP A 42 -31.71 -5.32 -38.10
CA ASP A 42 -32.18 -4.08 -37.48
C ASP A 42 -31.05 -3.04 -37.37
N LYS A 43 -31.00 -2.14 -38.37
CA LYS A 43 -30.06 -1.02 -38.40
C LYS A 43 -30.21 -0.05 -37.22
N LYS A 44 -31.42 0.11 -36.65
CA LYS A 44 -31.63 1.00 -35.50
C LYS A 44 -31.01 0.38 -34.25
N PHE A 45 -31.14 -0.93 -34.06
CA PHE A 45 -30.51 -1.65 -32.96
C PHE A 45 -28.99 -1.72 -33.13
N ALA A 46 -28.49 -2.01 -34.33
CA ALA A 46 -27.07 -2.08 -34.62
C ALA A 46 -26.34 -0.76 -34.25
N LYS A 47 -26.89 0.40 -34.63
CA LYS A 47 -26.32 1.71 -34.24
C LYS A 47 -26.26 1.91 -32.72
N ARG A 48 -27.23 1.38 -31.96
CA ARG A 48 -27.20 1.44 -30.48
C ARG A 48 -26.05 0.62 -29.89
N LEU A 49 -25.68 -0.50 -30.51
CA LEU A 49 -24.55 -1.32 -30.05
C LEU A 49 -23.22 -0.57 -30.15
N ILE A 50 -23.00 0.19 -31.22
CA ILE A 50 -21.82 1.06 -31.35
C ILE A 50 -21.81 2.12 -30.26
N ILE A 51 -22.92 2.83 -30.06
CA ILE A 51 -23.03 3.89 -29.05
C ILE A 51 -22.76 3.33 -27.65
N ILE A 52 -23.32 2.17 -27.31
CA ILE A 52 -23.09 1.51 -26.02
C ILE A 52 -21.63 1.05 -25.90
N GLY A 53 -21.02 0.54 -26.97
CA GLY A 53 -19.59 0.19 -26.97
C GLY A 53 -18.69 1.38 -26.69
N ILE A 54 -19.00 2.55 -27.27
CA ILE A 54 -18.28 3.80 -26.99
C ILE A 54 -18.45 4.20 -25.52
N ILE A 55 -19.70 4.24 -25.02
CA ILE A 55 -19.99 4.60 -23.63
C ILE A 55 -19.28 3.65 -22.65
N MET A 56 -19.36 2.34 -22.88
CA MET A 56 -18.71 1.33 -22.05
C MET A 56 -17.19 1.46 -22.06
N THR A 57 -16.60 1.87 -23.18
CA THR A 57 -15.15 2.15 -23.24
C THR A 57 -14.78 3.34 -22.36
N PHE A 58 -15.53 4.44 -22.42
CA PHE A 58 -15.29 5.59 -21.55
C PHE A 58 -15.47 5.24 -20.06
N VAL A 59 -16.51 4.49 -19.72
CA VAL A 59 -16.72 4.01 -18.35
C VAL A 59 -15.55 3.12 -17.90
N GLY A 60 -15.11 2.20 -18.76
CA GLY A 60 -13.95 1.34 -18.47
C GLY A 60 -12.67 2.13 -18.23
N VAL A 61 -12.38 3.14 -19.05
CA VAL A 61 -11.22 4.03 -18.86
C VAL A 61 -11.32 4.80 -17.55
N ILE A 62 -12.49 5.35 -17.22
CA ILE A 62 -12.71 6.04 -15.94
C ILE A 62 -12.44 5.08 -14.79
N VAL A 63 -12.98 3.86 -14.81
CA VAL A 63 -12.76 2.90 -13.73
C VAL A 63 -11.27 2.54 -13.61
N VAL A 64 -10.60 2.26 -14.72
CA VAL A 64 -9.18 1.86 -14.74
C VAL A 64 -8.24 2.98 -14.34
N LEU A 65 -8.57 4.25 -14.60
CA LEU A 65 -7.70 5.37 -14.23
C LEU A 65 -8.06 5.97 -12.87
N PHE A 66 -9.34 6.12 -12.58
CA PHE A 66 -9.83 6.82 -11.41
C PHE A 66 -9.71 5.98 -10.14
N PHE A 67 -10.01 4.67 -10.19
CA PHE A 67 -9.87 3.83 -9.00
C PHE A 67 -8.42 3.67 -8.53
N PRO A 68 -7.43 3.39 -9.40
CA PRO A 68 -6.04 3.33 -8.97
C PRO A 68 -5.52 4.69 -8.50
N PHE A 69 -5.97 5.78 -9.11
CA PHE A 69 -5.62 7.12 -8.64
C PHE A 69 -6.15 7.39 -7.22
N LEU A 70 -7.42 7.06 -6.95
CA LEU A 70 -7.98 7.17 -5.60
C LEU A 70 -7.28 6.24 -4.60
N ALA A 71 -7.00 5.00 -4.99
CA ALA A 71 -6.27 4.04 -4.16
C ALA A 71 -4.86 4.55 -3.85
N TYR A 72 -4.15 5.11 -4.83
CA TYR A 72 -2.86 5.73 -4.65
C TYR A 72 -2.92 6.90 -3.66
N LEU A 73 -3.89 7.80 -3.81
CA LEU A 73 -4.08 8.91 -2.87
C LEU A 73 -4.36 8.41 -1.45
N TYR A 74 -5.25 7.43 -1.29
CA TYR A 74 -5.57 6.84 0.00
C TYR A 74 -4.34 6.23 0.68
N ILE A 75 -3.61 5.37 -0.05
CA ILE A 75 -2.40 4.70 0.44
C ILE A 75 -1.32 5.74 0.80
N SER A 76 -1.14 6.77 -0.02
CA SER A 76 -0.13 7.83 0.23
C SER A 76 -0.37 8.60 1.53
N GLN A 77 -1.62 8.74 1.97
CA GLN A 77 -1.93 9.38 3.24
C GLN A 77 -1.65 8.45 4.42
N THR A 78 -2.02 7.16 4.32
CA THR A 78 -1.80 6.19 5.39
C THR A 78 -0.31 5.93 5.69
N PHE A 79 0.55 5.91 4.67
CA PHE A 79 1.99 5.70 4.88
C PHE A 79 2.68 6.88 5.59
N ARG A 80 2.10 8.09 5.54
CA ARG A 80 2.74 9.29 6.12
C ARG A 80 2.64 9.36 7.64
N GLU A 81 1.73 8.59 8.26
CA GLU A 81 1.41 8.74 9.68
C GLU A 81 2.19 7.82 10.64
N ARG A 82 2.90 6.77 10.17
CA ARG A 82 3.57 5.83 11.09
C ARG A 82 4.85 5.18 10.55
N THR A 83 5.87 5.97 10.26
CA THR A 83 7.22 5.41 10.17
C THR A 83 8.12 5.97 11.27
N SER A 84 7.67 5.97 12.52
CA SER A 84 8.53 6.13 13.69
C SER A 84 9.38 4.88 13.90
N HIS A 85 10.29 4.62 12.95
CA HIS A 85 11.25 3.53 13.02
C HIS A 85 12.48 4.03 13.78
N ILE A 86 12.80 3.37 14.88
CA ILE A 86 14.05 3.60 15.60
C ILE A 86 15.12 2.78 14.90
N GLU A 87 16.29 3.35 14.65
CA GLU A 87 17.46 2.60 14.20
C GLU A 87 18.62 2.74 15.19
N PHE A 88 19.39 1.66 15.29
CA PHE A 88 20.62 1.61 16.05
C PHE A 88 21.76 2.18 15.21
N PHE A 89 22.48 3.16 15.76
CA PHE A 89 23.61 3.79 15.08
C PHE A 89 24.94 3.20 15.55
N ASP A 90 25.17 3.21 16.86
CA ASP A 90 26.40 2.69 17.47
C ASP A 90 26.20 2.42 18.97
N ALA A 91 27.07 1.63 19.58
CA ALA A 91 27.14 1.45 21.03
C ALA A 91 28.59 1.34 21.49
N THR A 92 28.91 2.05 22.55
CA THR A 92 30.26 2.09 23.12
C THR A 92 30.23 1.78 24.60
N CYS A 93 31.26 1.11 25.12
CA CYS A 93 31.47 0.94 26.56
C CYS A 93 32.78 1.61 26.96
N SER A 94 32.73 2.55 27.90
CA SER A 94 33.90 3.26 28.42
C SER A 94 33.76 3.45 29.93
N GLU A 95 34.79 3.06 30.68
CA GLU A 95 34.83 3.24 32.15
C GLU A 95 33.62 2.64 32.89
N GLY A 96 33.11 1.51 32.41
CA GLY A 96 31.91 0.87 32.99
C GLY A 96 30.58 1.54 32.60
N ASN A 97 30.61 2.54 31.71
CA ASN A 97 29.41 3.18 31.19
C ASN A 97 29.18 2.76 29.74
N VAL A 98 27.97 2.26 29.46
CA VAL A 98 27.53 1.91 28.12
C VAL A 98 26.69 3.05 27.56
N THR A 99 27.06 3.54 26.39
CA THR A 99 26.31 4.56 25.65
C THR A 99 25.78 3.95 24.36
N ILE A 100 24.46 3.97 24.20
CA ILE A 100 23.76 3.47 23.00
C ILE A 100 23.25 4.67 22.21
N TYR A 101 23.63 4.76 20.95
CA TYR A 101 23.21 5.83 20.04
C TYR A 101 22.06 5.34 19.16
N LEU A 102 20.93 6.05 19.25
CA LEU A 102 19.70 5.75 18.54
C LEU A 102 19.29 6.96 17.70
N MET A 103 18.59 6.69 16.60
CA MET A 103 17.96 7.72 15.79
C MET A 103 16.52 7.35 15.46
N ASN A 104 15.62 8.32 15.59
CA ASN A 104 14.24 8.19 15.13
C ASN A 104 14.14 8.70 13.69
N PHE A 105 13.93 7.81 12.73
CA PHE A 105 13.73 8.14 11.32
C PHE A 105 12.29 8.54 10.98
N GLY A 106 11.42 8.62 11.99
CA GLY A 106 10.06 9.12 11.86
C GLY A 106 9.95 10.62 11.75
N THR A 107 8.71 11.05 11.62
CA THR A 107 8.33 12.46 11.48
C THR A 107 7.85 13.07 12.79
N GLN A 108 7.61 12.25 13.83
CA GLN A 108 7.11 12.66 15.13
C GLN A 108 8.06 12.21 16.24
N THR A 109 8.17 13.00 17.30
CA THR A 109 8.93 12.64 18.51
C THR A 109 8.31 11.41 19.16
N ILE A 110 9.13 10.41 19.46
CA ILE A 110 8.71 9.23 20.24
C ILE A 110 8.95 9.57 21.72
N PRO A 111 7.91 9.63 22.55
CA PRO A 111 8.08 9.92 23.97
C PRO A 111 8.75 8.75 24.69
N ALA A 112 9.53 9.05 25.73
CA ALA A 112 10.21 8.06 26.56
C ALA A 112 9.24 7.01 27.14
N SER A 113 7.97 7.37 27.38
CA SER A 113 6.94 6.45 27.85
C SER A 113 6.58 5.33 26.88
N GLU A 114 6.86 5.50 25.58
CA GLU A 114 6.61 4.50 24.54
C GLU A 114 7.83 3.61 24.26
N ILE A 115 8.95 3.86 24.93
CA ILE A 115 10.20 3.12 24.74
C ILE A 115 10.41 2.24 25.96
N ASN A 116 10.41 0.93 25.74
CA ASN A 116 10.77 -0.03 26.77
C ASN A 116 12.18 -0.55 26.50
N CYS A 117 13.05 -0.49 27.52
CA CYS A 117 14.43 -0.94 27.42
C CYS A 117 14.68 -2.03 28.45
N GLU A 118 14.93 -3.25 27.97
CA GLU A 118 15.08 -4.45 28.78
C GLU A 118 16.49 -5.00 28.63
N GLN A 119 17.19 -5.24 29.74
CA GLN A 119 18.49 -5.91 29.71
C GLN A 119 18.27 -7.42 29.57
N ILE A 120 18.79 -8.01 28.49
CA ILE A 120 18.74 -9.45 28.24
C ILE A 120 19.95 -10.14 28.90
N LYS A 121 21.14 -9.51 28.81
CA LYS A 121 22.40 -10.10 29.28
C LYS A 121 23.34 -9.02 29.80
N GLY A 122 24.15 -9.40 30.79
CA GLY A 122 25.12 -8.53 31.45
C GLY A 122 24.63 -8.08 32.83
N ASN A 123 25.49 -7.38 33.55
CA ASN A 123 25.18 -6.84 34.87
C ASN A 123 25.59 -5.36 34.90
N CYS A 124 24.62 -4.49 35.13
CA CYS A 124 24.83 -3.05 35.28
C CYS A 124 24.06 -2.54 36.51
N GLU A 125 24.61 -1.55 37.21
CA GLU A 125 23.97 -0.96 38.39
C GLU A 125 22.73 -0.13 38.03
N SER A 126 22.78 0.62 36.93
CA SER A 126 21.67 1.45 36.50
C SER A 126 20.74 0.73 35.52
N THR A 127 19.45 1.05 35.59
CA THR A 127 18.48 0.64 34.58
C THR A 127 18.58 1.54 33.35
N CYS A 128 18.25 1.00 32.18
CA CYS A 128 18.17 1.75 30.94
C CYS A 128 16.96 2.71 31.00
N LEU A 129 17.23 4.00 31.17
CA LEU A 129 16.20 5.03 31.23
C LEU A 129 15.85 5.49 29.81
N PRO A 130 14.58 5.36 29.37
CA PRO A 130 14.19 5.82 28.05
C PRO A 130 14.26 7.35 27.97
N VAL A 131 14.59 7.87 26.79
CA VAL A 131 14.70 9.29 26.49
C VAL A 131 13.82 9.60 25.28
N ASP A 132 13.24 10.80 25.24
CA ASP A 132 12.46 11.25 24.08
C ASP A 132 13.35 11.24 22.81
N LEU A 133 12.86 10.61 21.74
CA LEU A 133 13.57 10.54 20.46
C LEU A 133 12.97 11.52 19.46
N GLU A 134 13.61 12.68 19.30
CA GLU A 134 13.23 13.67 18.29
C GLU A 134 13.51 13.15 16.87
N PRO A 135 12.67 13.53 15.87
CA PRO A 135 12.87 13.19 14.47
C PRO A 135 14.25 13.56 13.93
N ASN A 136 14.93 12.62 13.27
CA ASN A 136 16.24 12.79 12.62
C ASN A 136 17.34 13.34 13.53
N LYS A 137 17.22 13.13 14.85
CA LYS A 137 18.22 13.52 15.84
C LYS A 137 18.86 12.27 16.43
N LEU A 138 20.19 12.30 16.54
CA LEU A 138 20.93 11.27 17.25
C LEU A 138 20.77 11.50 18.75
N THR A 139 20.20 10.54 19.45
CA THR A 139 20.01 10.56 20.90
C THR A 139 20.79 9.41 21.52
N SER A 140 21.48 9.67 22.63
CA SER A 140 22.22 8.67 23.37
C SER A 140 21.51 8.27 24.65
N ILE A 141 21.48 6.97 24.96
CA ILE A 141 21.07 6.42 26.25
C ILE A 141 22.33 5.93 26.96
N THR A 142 22.59 6.43 28.16
CA THR A 142 23.74 6.02 28.98
C THR A 142 23.29 5.11 30.11
N ILE A 143 24.00 4.00 30.29
CA ILE A 143 23.78 2.98 31.31
C ILE A 143 25.09 2.88 32.09
N GLU A 144 25.02 3.09 33.40
CA GLU A 144 26.18 3.20 34.28
C GLU A 144 26.39 1.91 35.09
N GLY A 145 27.62 1.72 35.55
CA GLY A 145 27.99 0.63 36.46
C GLY A 145 27.95 -0.76 35.84
N CYS A 146 28.23 -0.88 34.54
CA CYS A 146 28.32 -2.14 33.84
C CYS A 146 29.66 -2.85 34.11
N GLU A 147 29.65 -4.14 34.47
CA GLU A 147 30.91 -4.86 34.72
C GLU A 147 31.72 -5.06 33.43
N SER A 148 33.05 -4.97 33.56
CA SER A 148 34.02 -5.23 32.48
C SER A 148 34.19 -6.71 32.15
N ASN A 149 34.85 -6.99 31.02
CA ASN A 149 35.13 -8.31 30.48
C ASN A 149 33.89 -9.20 30.21
N GLN A 150 32.76 -8.58 29.87
CA GLN A 150 31.57 -9.30 29.46
C GLN A 150 30.77 -8.61 28.35
N LEU A 151 29.95 -9.41 27.67
CA LEU A 151 28.99 -8.95 26.67
C LEU A 151 27.69 -8.53 27.35
N HIS A 152 27.27 -7.31 27.10
CA HIS A 152 25.98 -6.78 27.53
C HIS A 152 25.03 -6.69 26.33
N VAL A 153 23.76 -7.05 26.55
CA VAL A 153 22.73 -7.09 25.52
C VAL A 153 21.45 -6.45 26.04
N TRP A 154 20.88 -5.52 25.27
CA TRP A 154 19.60 -4.88 25.55
C TRP A 154 18.63 -5.05 24.41
N LYS A 155 17.35 -5.15 24.76
CA LYS A 155 16.23 -5.09 23.84
C LYS A 155 15.51 -3.77 24.02
N ILE A 156 15.52 -2.96 22.97
CA ILE A 156 14.85 -1.66 22.91
C ILE A 156 13.59 -1.86 22.08
N GLN A 157 12.43 -1.71 22.72
CA GLN A 157 11.12 -1.84 22.08
C GLN A 157 10.54 -0.44 21.90
N GLY A 158 10.37 -0.03 20.64
CA GLY A 158 9.65 1.18 20.27
C GLY A 158 8.22 0.87 19.83
N PRO A 159 7.46 1.90 19.41
CA PRO A 159 6.05 1.74 19.03
C PRO A 159 5.84 0.94 17.74
N SER A 160 6.85 0.90 16.85
CA SER A 160 6.74 0.26 15.53
C SER A 160 7.67 -0.95 15.35
N ASN A 161 8.74 -1.05 16.14
CA ASN A 161 9.80 -2.04 15.98
C ASN A 161 10.50 -2.37 17.31
N SER A 162 11.29 -3.44 17.32
CA SER A 162 12.18 -3.79 18.42
C SER A 162 13.59 -3.99 17.88
N LEU A 163 14.57 -3.45 18.59
CA LEU A 163 15.99 -3.54 18.29
C LEU A 163 16.69 -4.31 19.40
N GLU A 164 17.67 -5.12 19.02
CA GLU A 164 18.59 -5.76 19.95
C GLU A 164 19.97 -5.12 19.78
N VAL A 165 20.53 -4.61 20.86
CA VAL A 165 21.82 -3.93 20.89
C VAL A 165 22.76 -4.72 21.77
N SER A 166 23.96 -4.99 21.28
CA SER A 166 24.99 -5.70 22.03
C SER A 166 26.29 -4.90 22.04
N VAL A 167 26.92 -4.81 23.21
CA VAL A 167 28.21 -4.14 23.39
C VAL A 167 29.09 -4.98 24.30
N PHE A 168 30.37 -5.06 23.97
CA PHE A 168 31.35 -5.69 24.84
C PHE A 168 32.06 -4.62 25.67
N CYS A 169 32.02 -4.76 26.99
CA CYS A 169 32.79 -3.92 27.89
C CYS A 169 34.13 -4.60 28.18
N TYR A 170 35.22 -3.92 27.84
CA TYR A 170 36.58 -4.37 28.15
C TYR A 170 36.98 -4.06 29.60
#